data_AF-A0A3M2LHT4-F1
#
_entry.id   AF-A0A3M2LHT4-F1
#
_cell.length_a   1.000
_cell.length_b   1.000
_cell.length_c   1.000
_cell.angle_alpha   90.00
_cell.angle_beta   90.00
_cell.angle_gamma   90.00
#
_symmetry.space_group_name_H-M   'P 1'
#
loop_
_entity.id
_entity.type
_entity.pdbx_description
1 polymer ?
#
loop_
_entity_poly.entity_id
_entity_poly.type
_entity_poly.pdbx_seq_one_letter_code
_entity_poly.pdbx_strand_id
1 'polypeptide(L)'
;MTSPETTADTVRAYHEARCRADIATAAAQLAEDFSFRSPLIESTDRTGHLAGIEQLVAITRHVELLEEFFAGDSAVLIYDLHTATPVGIQRTAKHFRLRDGRITEIALIFDATGWHEIMRSAGVLS
;
A
#
# COMPACT_ATOMS: atom_id res chain seq x y z
N MET A 1 -22.54 -3.44 3.35
CA MET A 1 -21.94 -2.46 4.27
C MET A 1 -21.11 -3.23 5.28
N THR A 2 -19.80 -3.06 5.23
CA THR A 2 -18.85 -3.62 6.20
C THR A 2 -18.92 -2.79 7.48
N SER A 3 -18.78 -3.43 8.64
CA SER A 3 -18.69 -2.67 9.90
C SER A 3 -17.33 -1.95 9.97
N PRO A 4 -17.22 -0.81 10.68
CA PRO A 4 -15.93 -0.16 10.88
C PRO A 4 -14.87 -1.05 11.54
N GLU A 5 -15.29 -1.98 12.40
CA GLU A 5 -14.41 -2.96 13.06
C GLU A 5 -13.84 -3.96 12.05
N THR A 6 -14.67 -4.54 11.18
CA THR A 6 -14.20 -5.42 10.10
C THR A 6 -13.31 -4.67 9.10
N THR A 7 -13.62 -3.40 8.80
CA THR A 7 -12.75 -2.58 7.97
C THR A 7 -11.37 -2.37 8.60
N ALA A 8 -11.33 -2.09 9.91
CA ALA A 8 -10.07 -1.93 10.63
C ALA A 8 -9.24 -3.21 10.63
N ASP A 9 -9.86 -4.36 10.91
CA ASP A 9 -9.18 -5.65 10.93
C ASP A 9 -8.61 -6.03 9.56
N THR A 10 -9.41 -5.90 8.50
CA THR A 10 -8.95 -6.19 7.12
C THR A 10 -7.79 -5.28 6.70
N VAL A 11 -7.89 -3.97 6.99
CA VAL A 11 -6.86 -3.00 6.60
C VAL A 11 -5.56 -3.20 7.37
N ARG A 12 -5.63 -3.47 8.68
CA ARG A 12 -4.45 -3.75 9.50
C ARG A 12 -3.78 -5.06 9.10
N ALA A 13 -4.56 -6.14 8.93
CA ALA A 13 -4.04 -7.42 8.47
C ALA A 13 -3.33 -7.29 7.12
N TYR A 14 -3.94 -6.56 6.19
CA TYR A 14 -3.31 -6.27 4.90
C TYR A 14 -2.04 -5.43 5.03
N HIS A 15 -2.08 -4.35 5.83
CA HIS A 15 -0.94 -3.45 5.99
C HIS A 15 0.27 -4.17 6.59
N GLU A 16 0.05 -4.93 7.65
CA GLU A 16 1.08 -5.72 8.31
C GLU A 16 1.67 -6.80 7.41
N ALA A 17 0.82 -7.58 6.74
CA ALA A 17 1.27 -8.59 5.79
C ALA A 17 2.10 -7.96 4.68
N ARG A 18 1.66 -6.81 4.16
CA ARG A 18 2.40 -6.06 3.14
C ARG A 18 3.78 -5.63 3.64
N CYS A 19 3.88 -5.11 4.86
CA CYS A 19 5.15 -4.68 5.46
C CYS A 19 6.15 -5.82 5.67
N ARG A 20 5.65 -7.06 5.84
CA ARG A 20 6.48 -8.27 5.99
C ARG A 20 6.72 -9.02 4.68
N ALA A 21 6.27 -8.49 3.54
CA ALA A 21 6.22 -9.20 2.27
C ALA A 21 5.50 -10.57 2.35
N ASP A 22 4.52 -10.72 3.25
CA ASP A 22 3.65 -11.89 3.30
C ASP A 22 2.57 -11.76 2.22
N ILE A 23 2.93 -12.19 1.00
CA ILE A 23 2.10 -12.07 -0.21
C ILE A 23 0.78 -12.81 -0.03
N ALA A 24 0.80 -14.00 0.57
CA ALA A 24 -0.40 -14.83 0.70
C ALA A 24 -1.43 -14.17 1.62
N THR A 25 -1.00 -13.71 2.80
CA THR A 25 -1.89 -13.03 3.75
C THR A 25 -2.36 -11.69 3.19
N ALA A 26 -1.49 -10.93 2.50
CA ALA A 26 -1.88 -9.68 1.87
C ALA A 26 -2.93 -9.92 0.77
N ALA A 27 -2.69 -10.87 -0.14
CA ALA A 27 -3.60 -11.21 -1.22
C ALA A 27 -4.96 -11.70 -0.72
N ALA A 28 -5.00 -12.39 0.42
CA ALA A 28 -6.24 -12.86 1.02
C ALA A 28 -7.17 -11.71 1.44
N GLN A 29 -6.64 -10.52 1.74
CA GLN A 29 -7.47 -9.36 2.12
C GLN A 29 -8.02 -8.57 0.91
N LEU A 30 -7.52 -8.86 -0.30
CA LEU A 30 -7.90 -8.15 -1.52
C LEU A 30 -9.07 -8.87 -2.23
N ALA A 31 -9.99 -8.07 -2.77
CA ALA A 31 -11.08 -8.56 -3.62
C ALA A 31 -10.56 -9.09 -4.97
N GLU A 32 -11.38 -9.85 -5.69
CA GLU A 32 -11.02 -10.36 -7.01
C GLU A 32 -10.86 -9.24 -8.05
N ASP A 33 -11.73 -8.22 -7.98
CA ASP A 33 -11.73 -7.00 -8.82
C ASP A 33 -10.85 -5.87 -8.27
N PHE A 34 -9.81 -6.22 -7.51
CA PHE A 34 -8.94 -5.25 -6.85
C PHE A 34 -8.16 -4.36 -7.84
N SER A 35 -8.04 -3.07 -7.51
CA SER A 35 -7.19 -2.11 -8.23
C SER A 35 -6.30 -1.30 -7.28
N PHE A 36 -5.15 -0.88 -7.80
CA PHE A 36 -4.18 -0.06 -7.09
C PHE A 36 -3.72 1.13 -7.94
N ARG A 37 -3.56 2.28 -7.29
CA ARG A 37 -2.91 3.45 -7.88
C ARG A 37 -1.95 4.13 -6.91
N SER A 38 -0.89 4.67 -7.47
CA SER A 38 0.08 5.52 -6.79
C SER A 38 0.66 6.52 -7.79
N PRO A 39 1.40 7.55 -7.33
CA PRO A 39 2.12 8.44 -8.24
C PRO A 39 3.17 7.75 -9.13
N LEU A 40 3.57 6.50 -8.85
CA LEU A 40 4.63 5.79 -9.57
C LEU A 40 4.10 4.67 -10.47
N ILE A 41 3.12 3.90 -10.00
CA ILE A 41 2.59 2.70 -10.67
C ILE A 41 1.09 2.59 -10.47
N GLU A 42 0.42 1.93 -11.42
CA GLU A 42 -0.97 1.48 -11.34
C GLU A 42 -1.06 -0.02 -11.65
N SER A 43 -2.05 -0.71 -11.07
CA SER A 43 -2.36 -2.10 -11.42
C SER A 43 -3.85 -2.38 -11.30
N THR A 44 -4.36 -3.26 -12.15
CA THR A 44 -5.79 -3.67 -12.19
C THR A 44 -6.04 -5.06 -11.63
N ASP A 45 -5.02 -5.67 -11.00
CA ASP A 45 -5.15 -6.97 -10.37
C ASP A 45 -4.21 -7.12 -9.16
N ARG A 46 -4.46 -8.17 -8.36
CA ARG A 46 -3.73 -8.50 -7.14
C ARG A 46 -2.28 -8.92 -7.40
N THR A 47 -2.04 -9.63 -8.51
CA THR A 47 -0.72 -10.19 -8.85
C THR A 47 0.24 -9.08 -9.22
N GLY A 48 -0.15 -8.19 -10.13
CA GLY A 48 0.64 -7.04 -10.54
C GLY A 48 0.93 -6.11 -9.37
N HIS A 49 -0.04 -5.88 -8.49
CA HIS A 49 0.17 -5.07 -7.27
C HIS A 49 1.23 -5.64 -6.33
N LEU A 50 1.24 -6.96 -6.15
CA LEU A 50 2.13 -7.63 -5.19
C LEU A 50 3.48 -8.04 -5.80
N ALA A 51 3.65 -7.98 -7.13
CA ALA A 51 4.87 -8.41 -7.83
C ALA A 51 6.15 -7.65 -7.39
N GLY A 52 6.03 -6.42 -6.90
CA GLY A 52 7.16 -5.58 -6.47
C GLY A 52 7.37 -5.51 -4.95
N ILE A 53 6.59 -6.25 -4.16
CA ILE A 53 6.55 -6.01 -2.71
C ILE A 53 7.84 -6.37 -1.98
N GLU A 54 8.50 -7.46 -2.37
CA GLU A 54 9.77 -7.90 -1.76
C GLU A 54 10.88 -6.88 -2.01
N GLN A 55 10.92 -6.30 -3.23
CA GLN A 55 11.89 -5.27 -3.59
C GLN A 55 11.70 -4.00 -2.74
N LEU A 56 10.44 -3.58 -2.54
CA LEU A 56 10.14 -2.45 -1.66
C LEU A 56 10.54 -2.74 -0.20
N VAL A 57 10.21 -3.93 0.32
CA VAL A 57 10.56 -4.32 1.68
C VAL A 57 12.09 -4.37 1.86
N ALA A 58 12.84 -4.85 0.87
CA ALA A 58 14.30 -4.89 0.92
C ALA A 58 14.96 -3.51 1.08
N ILE A 59 14.35 -2.45 0.55
CA ILE A 59 14.83 -1.07 0.72
C ILE A 59 14.18 -0.33 1.91
N THR A 60 13.22 -0.95 2.59
CA THR A 60 12.50 -0.34 3.71
C THR A 60 13.26 -0.59 5.02
N ARG A 61 13.56 0.48 5.75
CA ARG A 61 14.17 0.43 7.09
C ARG A 61 13.12 0.31 8.17
N HIS A 62 12.05 1.08 8.05
CA HIS A 62 10.99 1.17 9.04
C HIS A 62 9.72 1.71 8.40
N VAL A 63 8.56 1.29 8.93
CA VAL A 63 7.27 1.89 8.63
C VAL A 63 6.73 2.43 9.95
N GLU A 64 6.63 3.74 10.05
CA GLU A 64 6.07 4.43 11.21
C GLU A 64 4.63 4.80 10.90
N LEU A 65 3.69 4.06 11.47
CA LEU A 65 2.27 4.39 11.38
C LEU A 65 1.97 5.56 12.30
N LEU A 66 1.45 6.65 11.74
CA LEU A 66 1.17 7.89 12.47
C LEU A 66 -0.29 7.96 12.90
N GLU A 67 -1.22 7.68 11.98
CA GLU A 67 -2.66 7.77 12.23
C GLU A 67 -3.43 6.75 11.39
N GLU A 68 -4.58 6.31 11.92
CA GLU A 68 -5.56 5.49 11.22
C GLU A 68 -6.97 6.08 11.35
N PHE A 69 -7.68 6.16 10.22
CA PHE A 69 -9.08 6.59 10.19
C PHE A 69 -9.94 5.52 9.53
N PHE A 70 -11.07 5.19 10.16
CA PHE A 70 -12.00 4.17 9.66
C PHE A 70 -13.41 4.75 9.56
N ALA A 71 -14.05 4.57 8.41
CA ALA A 71 -15.41 5.05 8.15
C ALA A 71 -16.15 4.09 7.21
N GLY A 72 -17.04 3.27 7.78
CA GLY A 72 -17.83 2.29 7.02
C GLY A 72 -16.93 1.39 6.15
N ASP A 73 -17.14 1.45 4.84
CA ASP A 73 -16.41 0.70 3.81
C ASP A 73 -15.11 1.40 3.33
N SER A 74 -14.54 2.29 4.14
CA SER A 74 -13.31 3.04 3.78
C SER A 74 -12.36 3.23 4.96
N ALA A 75 -11.08 3.38 4.65
CA ALA A 75 -10.05 3.69 5.64
C ALA A 75 -8.96 4.59 5.04
N VAL A 76 -8.27 5.33 5.92
CA VAL A 76 -7.04 6.05 5.59
C VAL A 76 -5.97 5.70 6.61
N LEU A 77 -4.78 5.33 6.14
CA LEU A 77 -3.58 5.25 6.97
C LEU A 77 -2.64 6.38 6.58
N ILE A 78 -2.09 7.06 7.59
CA ILE A 78 -1.00 8.01 7.41
C ILE A 78 0.25 7.38 8.03
N TYR A 79 1.31 7.21 7.24
CA TYR A 79 2.54 6.62 7.71
C TYR A 79 3.77 7.22 7.04
N ASP A 80 4.90 7.12 7.73
CA ASP A 80 6.23 7.40 7.19
C ASP A 80 6.91 6.10 6.79
N LEU A 81 7.34 6.02 5.52
CA LEU A 81 8.17 4.95 5.00
C LEU A 81 9.63 5.39 5.03
N HIS A 82 10.41 4.84 5.95
CA HIS A 82 11.84 5.10 6.05
C HIS A 82 12.55 4.14 5.10
N THR A 83 13.33 4.69 4.18
CA THR A 83 14.01 3.92 3.14
C THR A 83 15.52 3.97 3.31
N ALA A 84 16.21 2.97 2.76
CA ALA A 84 17.66 2.93 2.64
C ALA A 84 18.18 3.76 1.45
N THR A 85 17.29 4.44 0.71
CA THR A 85 17.60 5.17 -0.52
C THR A 85 17.76 6.66 -0.23
N PRO A 86 18.25 7.46 -1.19
CA PRO A 86 18.32 8.92 -1.05
C PRO A 86 16.97 9.61 -0.84
N VAL A 87 15.84 8.93 -1.06
CA VAL A 87 14.50 9.44 -0.71
C VAL A 87 14.39 9.71 0.78
N GLY A 88 15.10 8.94 1.62
CA GLY A 88 15.00 9.05 3.07
C GLY A 88 13.60 8.64 3.54
N ILE A 89 12.80 9.60 3.99
CA ILE A 89 11.47 9.38 4.55
C ILE A 89 10.40 9.79 3.53
N GLN A 90 9.51 8.86 3.18
CA GLN A 90 8.31 9.16 2.40
C GLN A 90 7.06 9.18 3.29
N ARG A 91 6.51 10.38 3.51
CA ARG A 91 5.18 10.57 4.08
C ARG A 91 4.12 10.11 3.09
N THR A 92 3.28 9.18 3.51
CA THR A 92 2.24 8.58 2.65
C THR A 92 0.88 8.66 3.31
N ALA A 93 -0.11 9.11 2.56
CA ALA A 93 -1.50 8.81 2.84
C ALA A 93 -1.93 7.62 1.97
N LYS A 94 -2.57 6.63 2.56
CA LYS A 94 -3.05 5.43 1.88
C LYS A 94 -4.53 5.27 2.13
N HIS A 95 -5.33 5.47 1.10
CA HIS A 95 -6.77 5.32 1.14
C HIS A 95 -7.17 3.92 0.68
N PHE A 96 -8.16 3.34 1.36
CA PHE A 96 -8.72 2.03 1.09
C PHE A 96 -10.22 2.16 0.83
N ARG A 97 -10.72 1.41 -0.15
CA ARG A 97 -12.15 1.08 -0.25
C ARG A 97 -12.34 -0.42 -0.09
N LEU A 98 -13.42 -0.77 0.58
CA LEU A 98 -13.80 -2.14 0.85
C LEU A 98 -15.19 -2.44 0.30
N ARG A 99 -15.43 -3.71 0.01
CA ARG A 99 -16.74 -4.28 -0.26
C ARG A 99 -16.76 -5.69 0.33
N ASP A 100 -17.78 -6.00 1.11
CA ASP A 100 -17.97 -7.32 1.73
C ASP A 100 -16.73 -7.79 2.50
N GLY A 101 -16.11 -6.88 3.28
CA GLY A 101 -14.92 -7.18 4.09
C GLY A 101 -13.61 -7.35 3.31
N ARG A 102 -13.60 -7.12 1.98
CA ARG A 102 -12.41 -7.20 1.12
C ARG A 102 -12.03 -5.85 0.54
N ILE A 103 -10.74 -5.60 0.39
CA ILE A 103 -10.23 -4.36 -0.20
C ILE A 103 -10.40 -4.41 -1.72
N THR A 104 -11.15 -3.48 -2.29
CA THR A 104 -11.38 -3.35 -3.74
C THR A 104 -10.48 -2.30 -4.39
N GLU A 105 -10.06 -1.29 -3.63
CA GLU A 105 -9.21 -0.21 -4.13
C GLU A 105 -8.20 0.22 -3.08
N ILE A 106 -6.96 0.45 -3.51
CA ILE A 106 -5.95 1.18 -2.75
C ILE A 106 -5.43 2.35 -3.59
N ALA A 107 -5.41 3.54 -3.00
CA ALA A 107 -4.76 4.71 -3.57
C ALA A 107 -3.67 5.23 -2.62
N LEU A 108 -2.44 5.38 -3.11
CA LEU A 108 -1.37 6.07 -2.41
C LEU A 108 -1.28 7.52 -2.86
N ILE A 109 -1.02 8.40 -1.90
CA ILE A 109 -0.71 9.81 -2.10
C ILE A 109 0.58 10.12 -1.35
N PHE A 110 1.61 10.53 -2.08
CA PHE A 110 2.90 10.96 -1.56
C PHE A 110 3.65 11.80 -2.61
N ASP A 111 4.71 12.50 -2.21
CA ASP A 111 5.61 13.17 -3.14
C ASP A 111 6.56 12.16 -3.81
N ALA A 112 6.37 11.93 -5.10
CA ALA A 112 7.18 10.99 -5.89
C ALA A 112 8.47 11.59 -6.47
N THR A 113 8.74 12.87 -6.23
CA THR A 113 9.88 13.58 -6.85
C THR A 113 11.21 12.85 -6.63
N GLY A 114 11.49 12.41 -5.39
CA GLY A 114 12.71 11.66 -5.05
C GLY A 114 12.78 10.24 -5.61
N TRP A 115 11.65 9.67 -6.04
CA TRP A 115 11.59 8.31 -6.58
C TRP A 115 11.82 8.24 -8.08
N HIS A 116 11.55 9.30 -8.82
CA HIS A 116 11.64 9.27 -10.28
C HIS A 116 13.03 8.85 -10.78
N GLU A 117 14.11 9.31 -10.15
CA GLU A 117 15.46 8.91 -10.52
C GLU A 117 15.70 7.41 -10.25
N ILE A 118 15.31 6.92 -9.07
CA ILE A 118 15.42 5.50 -8.69
C ILE A 118 14.64 4.62 -9.67
N MET A 119 13.41 5.01 -9.99
CA MET A 119 12.53 4.26 -10.89
C MET A 119 13.06 4.26 -12.34
N ARG A 120 13.64 5.35 -12.81
CA ARG A 120 14.33 5.39 -14.12
C ARG A 120 15.55 4.48 -14.14
N SER A 121 16.39 4.51 -13.10
CA SER A 121 17.55 3.62 -12.98
C SER A 121 17.16 2.15 -12.92
N ALA A 122 15.97 1.83 -12.40
CA ALA A 122 15.41 0.48 -12.37
C ALA A 122 14.66 0.08 -13.65
N GLY A 123 14.53 0.97 -14.65
CA GLY A 123 13.80 0.70 -15.90
C GLY A 123 12.27 0.64 -15.75
N VAL A 124 11.73 1.17 -14.65
CA VAL A 124 10.28 1.18 -14.35
C VAL A 124 9.59 2.42 -14.95
N LEU A 125 10.32 3.53 -15.09
CA LEU A 125 9.86 4.74 -15.77
C LEU A 125 10.76 5.04 -16.97
N SER A 126 10.16 5.43 -18.10
CA SER A 126 10.85 5.89 -19.30
C SER A 126 11.21 7.37 -19.24
#